data_AF-A0A502FHM8-F1
#
_entry.id   AF-A0A502FHM8-F1
#
_cell.length_a   1.000
_cell.length_b   1.000
_cell.length_c   1.000
_cell.angle_alpha   90.00
_cell.angle_beta   90.00
_cell.angle_gamma   90.00
#
_symmetry.space_group_name_H-M   'P 1'
#
loop_
_entity.id
_entity.type
_entity.pdbx_description
1 polymer ?
#
loop_
_entity_poly.entity_id
_entity_poly.type
_entity_poly.pdbx_seq_one_letter_code
_entity_poly.pdbx_strand_id
1 'polypeptide(L)'
;MNVLSLAQDLSARICHDIGGPLGALSGALDLAEVEPVEALSVARDGAAAMRLRLRLWRAVAGAGAGPLGRNGLSELLDGALASGRVTADLSGLSEATLPAPLAQAALAAVMLASEALPRGGTVHLAGEASGLAVWPEGRNAAWPPCLTAALAGDEVSGPRDVMAPLLLHLAAAAGMGPALALGRDGAAAPLTLMPEARQRVA
;
A
#
# COMPACT_ATOMS: atom_id res chain seq x y z
N MET A 1 3.88 -14.81 -13.46
CA MET A 1 5.07 -14.01 -13.11
C MET A 1 6.11 -14.88 -12.43
N ASN A 2 7.38 -14.81 -12.87
CA ASN A 2 8.48 -15.46 -12.16
C ASN A 2 9.01 -14.57 -11.01
N VAL A 3 9.70 -15.17 -10.03
CA VAL A 3 10.18 -14.44 -8.83
C VAL A 3 11.17 -13.33 -9.17
N LEU A 4 11.99 -13.52 -10.22
CA LEU A 4 12.98 -12.53 -10.62
C LEU A 4 12.32 -11.27 -11.20
N SER A 5 11.32 -11.41 -12.06
CA SER A 5 10.58 -10.27 -12.62
C SER A 5 9.83 -9.51 -11.52
N LEU A 6 9.24 -10.22 -10.55
CA LEU A 6 8.60 -9.57 -9.39
C LEU A 6 9.60 -8.73 -8.61
N ALA A 7 10.79 -9.28 -8.35
CA ALA A 7 11.85 -8.59 -7.63
C ALA A 7 12.37 -7.37 -8.41
N GLN A 8 12.50 -7.46 -9.73
CA GLN A 8 12.93 -6.35 -10.59
C GLN A 8 11.89 -5.23 -10.62
N ASP A 9 10.61 -5.57 -10.83
CA ASP A 9 9.51 -4.60 -10.85
C ASP A 9 9.35 -3.91 -9.50
N LEU A 10 9.44 -4.67 -8.41
CA LEU A 10 9.38 -4.14 -7.05
C LEU A 10 10.57 -3.21 -6.77
N SER A 11 11.78 -3.60 -7.17
CA SER A 11 12.98 -2.77 -7.02
C SER A 11 12.84 -1.45 -7.76
N ALA A 12 12.36 -1.50 -9.01
CA ALA A 12 12.11 -0.30 -9.81
C ALA A 12 11.03 0.59 -9.18
N ARG A 13 9.95 0.01 -8.64
CA ARG A 13 8.89 0.76 -7.96
C ARG A 13 9.38 1.43 -6.68
N ILE A 14 10.19 0.75 -5.88
CA ILE A 14 10.82 1.32 -4.67
C ILE A 14 11.71 2.51 -5.04
N CYS A 15 12.57 2.35 -6.06
CA CYS A 15 13.44 3.43 -6.54
C CYS A 15 12.63 4.65 -7.04
N HIS A 16 11.55 4.43 -7.78
CA HIS A 16 10.65 5.49 -8.24
C HIS A 16 10.05 6.27 -7.05
N ASP A 17 9.50 5.55 -6.07
CA ASP A 17 8.79 6.15 -4.93
C ASP A 17 9.72 6.93 -3.99
N ILE A 18 10.99 6.53 -3.93
CA ILE A 18 12.05 7.20 -3.18
C ILE A 18 12.58 8.43 -3.94
N GLY A 19 12.48 8.44 -5.27
CA GLY A 19 13.03 9.50 -6.11
C GLY A 19 12.48 10.90 -5.78
N GLY A 20 11.19 11.02 -5.43
CA GLY A 20 10.58 12.30 -5.08
C GLY A 20 11.21 12.95 -3.84
N PRO A 21 11.17 12.31 -2.66
CA PRO A 21 11.86 12.81 -1.46
C PRO A 21 13.37 13.01 -1.64
N LEU A 22 14.03 12.18 -2.46
CA LEU A 22 15.45 12.36 -2.77
C LEU A 22 15.68 13.65 -3.57
N GLY A 23 14.84 13.93 -4.56
CA GLY A 23 14.89 15.16 -5.34
C GLY A 23 14.64 16.41 -4.49
N ALA A 24 13.74 16.34 -3.51
CA ALA A 24 13.51 17.43 -2.57
C ALA A 24 14.77 17.72 -1.72
N LEU A 25 15.48 16.68 -1.26
CA LEU A 25 16.74 16.83 -0.55
C LEU A 25 17.84 17.44 -1.44
N SER A 26 17.96 17.00 -2.69
CA SER A 26 18.90 17.59 -3.65
C SER A 26 18.59 19.06 -3.91
N GLY A 27 17.33 19.41 -4.17
CA GLY A 27 16.92 20.80 -4.35
C GLY A 27 17.15 21.67 -3.11
N ALA A 28 17.02 21.12 -1.91
CA ALA A 28 17.35 21.83 -0.68
C ALA A 28 18.84 22.15 -0.57
N LEU A 29 19.72 21.24 -1.02
CA LEU A 29 21.17 21.49 -1.04
C LEU A 29 21.52 22.63 -2.00
N ASP A 30 20.91 22.64 -3.18
CA ASP A 30 21.10 23.72 -4.16
C ASP A 30 20.58 25.07 -3.61
N LEU A 31 19.46 25.06 -2.89
CA LEU A 31 18.86 26.26 -2.28
C LEU A 31 19.67 26.81 -1.09
N ALA A 32 20.46 25.97 -0.43
CA ALA A 32 21.15 26.33 0.82
C ALA A 32 22.14 27.49 0.67
N GLU A 33 22.67 27.71 -0.54
CA GLU A 33 23.58 28.82 -0.84
C GLU A 33 22.86 30.19 -0.90
N VAL A 34 21.55 30.19 -1.21
CA VAL A 34 20.77 31.41 -1.45
C VAL A 34 19.78 31.68 -0.32
N GLU A 35 19.09 30.65 0.16
CA GLU A 35 18.02 30.76 1.16
C GLU A 35 18.15 29.66 2.23
N PRO A 36 19.11 29.77 3.17
CA PRO A 36 19.48 28.68 4.07
C PRO A 36 18.36 28.26 5.05
N VAL A 37 17.49 29.18 5.45
CA VAL A 37 16.37 28.87 6.36
C VAL A 37 15.30 28.04 5.63
N GLU A 38 14.96 28.42 4.40
CA GLU A 38 14.00 27.68 3.58
C GLU A 38 14.57 26.33 3.17
N ALA A 39 15.83 26.30 2.72
CA ALA A 39 16.57 25.07 2.43
C ALA A 39 16.54 24.07 3.60
N LEU A 40 16.78 24.54 4.83
CA LEU A 40 16.72 23.67 6.00
C LEU A 40 15.32 23.10 6.25
N SER A 41 14.25 23.87 6.00
CA SER A 41 12.88 23.40 6.11
C SER A 41 12.59 22.32 5.06
N VAL A 42 12.90 22.59 3.78
CA VAL A 42 12.71 21.64 2.68
C VAL A 42 13.52 20.36 2.91
N ALA A 43 14.75 20.48 3.41
CA ALA A 43 15.58 19.32 3.74
C ALA A 43 14.96 18.46 4.84
N ARG A 44 14.40 19.09 5.89
CA ARG A 44 13.72 18.36 6.99
C ARG A 44 12.49 17.61 6.48
N ASP A 45 11.66 18.27 5.67
CA ASP A 45 10.45 17.67 5.12
C ASP A 45 10.79 16.53 4.16
N GLY A 46 11.78 16.72 3.28
CA GLY A 46 12.30 15.69 2.38
C GLY A 46 12.85 14.47 3.13
N ALA A 47 13.65 14.70 4.19
CA ALA A 47 14.20 13.62 5.02
C ALA A 47 13.10 12.86 5.78
N ALA A 48 12.09 13.56 6.30
CA ALA A 48 10.95 12.95 6.97
C ALA A 48 10.14 12.08 6.00
N ALA A 49 9.79 12.61 4.83
CA ALA A 49 9.07 11.88 3.79
C ALA A 49 9.84 10.63 3.33
N MET A 50 11.16 10.77 3.11
CA MET A 50 12.05 9.65 2.76
C MET A 50 12.02 8.54 3.81
N ARG A 51 12.17 8.90 5.09
CA ARG A 51 12.17 7.96 6.21
C ARG A 51 10.85 7.19 6.30
N LEU A 52 9.72 7.89 6.17
CA LEU A 52 8.39 7.27 6.22
C LEU A 52 8.19 6.31 5.03
N ARG A 53 8.59 6.71 3.82
CA ARG A 53 8.49 5.86 2.61
C ARG A 53 9.32 4.59 2.73
N LEU A 54 10.56 4.70 3.24
CA LEU A 54 11.43 3.55 3.48
C LEU A 54 10.87 2.62 4.56
N ARG A 55 10.32 3.16 5.64
CA ARG A 55 9.67 2.35 6.71
C ARG A 55 8.50 1.55 6.17
N LEU A 56 7.63 2.19 5.38
CA LEU A 56 6.51 1.51 4.74
C LEU A 56 6.98 0.40 3.78
N TRP A 57 7.91 0.71 2.87
CA TRP A 57 8.43 -0.29 1.93
C TRP A 57 9.10 -1.45 2.64
N ARG A 58 9.82 -1.21 3.74
CA ARG A 58 10.39 -2.28 4.56
C ARG A 58 9.31 -3.17 5.18
N ALA A 59 8.21 -2.57 5.65
CA ALA A 59 7.10 -3.32 6.22
C ALA A 59 6.37 -4.17 5.16
N VAL A 60 6.12 -3.60 3.97
CA VAL A 60 5.36 -4.22 2.88
C VAL A 60 6.17 -5.25 2.09
N ALA A 61 7.44 -4.97 1.81
CA ALA A 61 8.25 -5.74 0.87
C ALA A 61 9.52 -6.38 1.49
N GLY A 62 9.89 -5.99 2.72
CA GLY A 62 11.15 -6.39 3.37
C GLY A 62 11.00 -7.30 4.59
N ALA A 63 9.84 -7.96 4.78
CA ALA A 63 9.50 -8.78 5.95
C ALA A 63 9.56 -8.02 7.30
N GLY A 64 9.34 -6.70 7.28
CA GLY A 64 9.57 -5.82 8.42
C GLY A 64 8.34 -5.36 9.21
N ALA A 65 7.13 -5.85 8.89
CA ALA A 65 5.90 -5.34 9.51
C ALA A 65 5.74 -5.77 10.99
N GLY A 66 6.11 -7.01 11.34
CA GLY A 66 5.72 -7.59 12.64
C GLY A 66 4.19 -7.60 12.83
N PRO A 67 3.67 -8.08 13.97
CA PRO A 67 2.26 -7.92 14.30
C PRO A 67 1.91 -6.43 14.51
N LEU A 68 0.82 -5.94 13.91
CA LEU A 68 0.43 -4.52 13.98
C LEU A 68 -1.05 -4.35 14.37
N GLY A 69 -1.31 -3.46 15.32
CA GLY A 69 -2.65 -2.90 15.57
C GLY A 69 -2.88 -1.63 14.75
N ARG A 70 -4.04 -0.96 14.94
CA ARG A 70 -4.42 0.25 14.19
C ARG A 70 -3.34 1.32 14.17
N ASN A 71 -2.76 1.65 15.33
CA ASN A 71 -1.74 2.71 15.42
C ASN A 71 -0.49 2.38 14.61
N GLY A 72 -0.01 1.13 14.71
CA GLY A 72 1.16 0.69 13.95
C GLY A 72 0.92 0.66 12.44
N LEU A 73 -0.30 0.30 12.00
CA LEU A 73 -0.71 0.43 10.61
C LEU A 73 -0.75 1.90 10.18
N SER A 74 -1.38 2.77 10.96
CA SER A 74 -1.50 4.21 10.67
C SER A 74 -0.12 4.85 10.50
N GLU A 75 0.80 4.63 11.44
CA GLU A 75 2.16 5.21 11.41
C GLU A 75 2.96 4.79 10.16
N LEU A 76 2.75 3.56 9.67
CA LEU A 76 3.40 3.10 8.45
C LEU A 76 2.71 3.67 7.20
N LEU A 77 1.38 3.75 7.21
CA LEU A 77 0.59 4.29 6.10
C LEU A 77 0.80 5.79 5.89
N ASP A 78 1.21 6.55 6.91
CA ASP A 78 1.63 7.94 6.74
C ASP A 78 2.73 8.08 5.67
N GLY A 79 3.60 7.07 5.49
CA GLY A 79 4.60 7.03 4.41
C GLY A 79 4.02 6.84 3.00
N ALA A 80 2.86 6.19 2.87
CA ALA A 80 2.14 6.10 1.61
C ALA A 80 1.50 7.45 1.25
N LEU A 81 1.03 8.16 2.28
CA LEU A 81 0.05 9.23 2.21
C LEU A 81 0.64 10.63 2.39
N ALA A 82 1.97 10.76 2.45
CA ALA A 82 2.69 12.01 2.72
C ALA A 82 2.32 13.20 1.80
N SER A 83 1.69 12.97 0.64
CA SER A 83 1.18 14.04 -0.23
C SER A 83 -0.15 14.67 0.24
N GLY A 84 -0.79 14.11 1.27
CA GLY A 84 -2.04 14.60 1.87
C GLY A 84 -3.31 14.42 1.04
N ARG A 85 -3.21 13.97 -0.22
CA ARG A 85 -4.38 13.78 -1.10
C ARG A 85 -5.22 12.55 -0.74
N VAL A 86 -4.59 11.53 -0.17
CA VAL A 86 -5.24 10.29 0.24
C VAL A 86 -5.06 10.12 1.74
N THR A 87 -6.10 9.68 2.44
CA THR A 87 -6.07 9.33 3.86
C THR A 87 -6.42 7.85 4.05
N ALA A 88 -6.05 7.27 5.20
CA ALA A 88 -6.48 5.93 5.60
C ALA A 88 -7.42 6.02 6.80
N ASP A 89 -8.61 5.47 6.68
CA ASP A 89 -9.56 5.29 7.77
C ASP A 89 -9.48 3.83 8.28
N LEU A 90 -8.97 3.70 9.49
CA LEU A 90 -8.77 2.43 10.17
C LEU A 90 -9.81 2.19 11.28
N SER A 91 -10.85 3.03 11.38
CA SER A 91 -11.86 2.95 12.44
C SER A 91 -12.69 1.66 12.38
N GLY A 92 -12.83 1.08 11.19
CA GLY A 92 -13.55 -0.18 10.96
C GLY A 92 -12.77 -1.46 11.29
N LEU A 93 -11.47 -1.37 11.61
CA LEU A 93 -10.71 -2.53 12.08
C LEU A 93 -11.20 -3.01 13.47
N SER A 94 -10.67 -4.11 13.97
CA SER A 94 -10.75 -4.51 15.38
C SER A 94 -9.59 -3.89 16.17
N GLU A 95 -9.73 -3.81 17.50
CA GLU A 95 -8.64 -3.41 18.40
C GLU A 95 -7.53 -4.47 18.48
N ALA A 96 -7.83 -5.71 18.07
CA ALA A 96 -6.86 -6.78 18.05
C ALA A 96 -5.75 -6.55 17.01
N THR A 97 -4.52 -6.90 17.38
CA THR A 97 -3.37 -6.87 16.48
C THR A 97 -3.53 -7.89 15.34
N LEU A 98 -3.25 -7.47 14.11
CA LEU A 98 -3.14 -8.36 12.96
C LEU A 98 -1.81 -9.14 13.04
N PRO A 99 -1.81 -10.46 12.81
CA PRO A 99 -0.58 -11.24 12.66
C PRO A 99 0.32 -10.67 11.55
N ALA A 100 1.64 -10.86 11.67
CA ALA A 100 2.60 -10.20 10.79
C ALA A 100 2.35 -10.39 9.28
N PRO A 101 2.04 -11.61 8.78
CA PRO A 101 1.72 -11.79 7.36
C PRO A 101 0.47 -11.02 6.92
N LEU A 102 -0.56 -11.00 7.77
CA LEU A 102 -1.81 -10.31 7.47
C LEU A 102 -1.66 -8.78 7.56
N ALA A 103 -0.86 -8.29 8.51
CA ALA A 103 -0.51 -6.88 8.61
C ALA A 103 0.23 -6.40 7.35
N GLN A 104 1.17 -7.21 6.83
CA GLN A 104 1.89 -6.94 5.59
C GLN A 104 0.95 -6.90 4.38
N ALA A 105 0.03 -7.87 4.27
CA ALA A 105 -1.00 -7.90 3.21
C ALA A 105 -1.96 -6.70 3.32
N ALA A 106 -2.36 -6.30 4.53
CA ALA A 106 -3.22 -5.14 4.77
C ALA A 106 -2.56 -3.83 4.30
N LEU A 107 -1.27 -3.62 4.61
CA LEU A 107 -0.51 -2.47 4.13
C LEU A 107 -0.44 -2.44 2.59
N ALA A 108 -0.15 -3.58 1.96
CA ALA A 108 -0.13 -3.68 0.50
C ALA A 108 -1.51 -3.40 -0.13
N ALA A 109 -2.59 -3.88 0.50
CA ALA A 109 -3.95 -3.65 0.05
C ALA A 109 -4.35 -2.18 0.12
N VAL A 110 -4.00 -1.48 1.22
CA VAL A 110 -4.23 -0.03 1.35
C VAL A 110 -3.39 0.78 0.35
N MET A 111 -2.14 0.38 0.11
CA MET A 111 -1.31 1.01 -0.91
C MET A 111 -1.93 0.87 -2.32
N LEU A 112 -2.39 -0.32 -2.69
CA LEU A 112 -3.06 -0.54 -3.97
C LEU A 112 -4.39 0.23 -4.06
N ALA A 113 -5.17 0.28 -2.98
CA ALA A 113 -6.40 1.07 -2.93
C ALA A 113 -6.14 2.57 -3.07
N SER A 114 -4.99 3.05 -2.59
CA SER A 114 -4.60 4.46 -2.76
C SER A 114 -4.39 4.81 -4.24
N GLU A 115 -3.94 3.85 -5.06
CA GLU A 115 -3.79 4.04 -6.52
C GLU A 115 -5.14 4.14 -7.24
N ALA A 116 -6.22 3.68 -6.60
CA ALA A 116 -7.57 3.81 -7.11
C ALA A 116 -8.19 5.21 -6.90
N LEU A 117 -7.46 6.15 -6.27
CA LEU A 117 -7.95 7.48 -5.91
C LEU A 117 -7.24 8.59 -6.69
N PRO A 118 -7.49 8.75 -8.01
CA PRO A 118 -6.76 9.69 -8.87
C PRO A 118 -6.97 11.16 -8.47
N ARG A 119 -8.02 11.47 -7.70
CA ARG A 119 -8.35 12.82 -7.23
C ARG A 119 -8.25 12.96 -5.72
N GLY A 120 -7.60 12.00 -5.05
CA GLY A 120 -7.61 11.91 -3.61
C GLY A 120 -8.92 11.32 -3.06
N GLY A 121 -8.96 11.15 -1.74
CA GLY A 121 -10.07 10.51 -1.02
C GLY A 121 -9.59 9.75 0.21
N THR A 122 -10.41 8.82 0.68
CA THR A 122 -10.14 7.99 1.85
C THR A 122 -10.07 6.53 1.43
N VAL A 123 -9.05 5.81 1.86
CA VAL A 123 -9.04 4.35 1.83
C VAL A 123 -9.54 3.85 3.17
N HIS A 124 -10.60 3.06 3.18
CA HIS A 124 -11.09 2.44 4.39
C HIS A 124 -10.52 1.03 4.50
N LEU A 125 -10.10 0.66 5.72
CA LEU A 125 -9.73 -0.70 6.07
C LEU A 125 -10.54 -1.13 7.30
N ALA A 126 -11.25 -2.25 7.16
CA ALA A 126 -12.11 -2.79 8.20
C ALA A 126 -11.94 -4.31 8.37
N GLY A 127 -12.37 -4.82 9.51
CA GLY A 127 -12.34 -6.25 9.84
C GLY A 127 -11.29 -6.61 10.90
N GLU A 128 -10.88 -7.87 10.90
CA GLU A 128 -10.02 -8.45 11.93
C GLU A 128 -9.17 -9.61 11.36
N ALA A 129 -8.51 -10.38 12.23
CA ALA A 129 -7.66 -11.49 11.80
C ALA A 129 -8.40 -12.59 11.00
N SER A 130 -9.72 -12.69 11.17
CA SER A 130 -10.58 -13.65 10.46
C SER A 130 -10.99 -13.18 9.06
N GLY A 131 -10.70 -11.92 8.69
CA GLY A 131 -11.08 -11.36 7.40
C GLY A 131 -10.96 -9.83 7.38
N LEU A 132 -10.48 -9.29 6.27
CA LEU A 132 -10.34 -7.84 6.06
C LEU A 132 -11.13 -7.40 4.84
N ALA A 133 -11.59 -6.16 4.85
CA ALA A 133 -12.14 -5.46 3.69
C ALA A 133 -11.44 -4.12 3.52
N VAL A 134 -11.05 -3.80 2.30
CA VAL A 134 -10.46 -2.51 1.92
C VAL A 134 -11.22 -1.93 0.73
N TRP A 135 -11.55 -0.64 0.80
CA TRP A 135 -12.18 0.04 -0.33
C TRP A 135 -11.75 1.50 -0.43
N PRO A 136 -11.53 2.00 -1.66
CA PRO A 136 -11.27 3.40 -1.89
C PRO A 136 -12.59 4.18 -2.03
N GLU A 137 -12.70 5.28 -1.31
CA GLU A 137 -13.79 6.25 -1.41
C GLU A 137 -13.25 7.60 -1.90
N GLY A 138 -13.75 8.07 -3.04
CA GLY A 138 -13.35 9.34 -3.61
C GLY A 138 -13.92 9.59 -5.00
N ARG A 139 -13.71 10.81 -5.49
CA ARG A 139 -14.23 11.20 -6.81
C ARG A 139 -13.51 10.42 -7.92
N ASN A 140 -14.29 9.68 -8.71
CA ASN A 140 -13.82 8.78 -9.75
C ASN A 140 -12.91 7.65 -9.20
N ALA A 141 -13.21 7.16 -8.00
CA ALA A 141 -12.49 6.01 -7.45
C ALA A 141 -12.67 4.79 -8.37
N ALA A 142 -11.56 4.19 -8.80
CA ALA A 142 -11.56 3.04 -9.70
C ALA A 142 -10.30 2.20 -9.50
N TRP A 143 -10.46 0.91 -9.24
CA TRP A 143 -9.33 0.00 -9.08
C TRP A 143 -8.46 -0.04 -10.35
N PRO A 144 -7.12 -0.14 -10.21
CA PRO A 144 -6.24 -0.37 -11.33
C PRO A 144 -6.64 -1.65 -12.10
N PRO A 145 -6.64 -1.65 -13.45
CA PRO A 145 -6.98 -2.84 -14.25
C PRO A 145 -6.10 -4.06 -13.95
N CYS A 146 -4.86 -3.83 -13.50
CA CYS A 146 -3.95 -4.89 -13.10
C CYS A 146 -4.46 -5.70 -11.89
N LEU A 147 -5.29 -5.12 -11.01
CA LEU A 147 -5.91 -5.89 -9.93
C LEU A 147 -6.88 -6.93 -10.48
N THR A 148 -7.78 -6.54 -11.38
CA THR A 148 -8.76 -7.49 -11.95
C THR A 148 -8.07 -8.56 -12.80
N ALA A 149 -7.04 -8.19 -13.57
CA ALA A 149 -6.22 -9.14 -14.32
C ALA A 149 -5.51 -10.14 -13.38
N ALA A 150 -4.86 -9.64 -12.32
CA ALA A 150 -4.18 -10.50 -11.35
C ALA A 150 -5.15 -11.46 -10.64
N LEU A 151 -6.33 -10.98 -10.23
CA LEU A 151 -7.39 -11.81 -9.63
C LEU A 151 -7.97 -12.85 -10.60
N ALA A 152 -7.96 -12.58 -11.91
CA ALA A 152 -8.36 -13.53 -12.94
C ALA A 152 -7.28 -14.60 -13.22
N GLY A 153 -6.09 -14.47 -12.63
CA GLY A 153 -4.96 -15.35 -12.86
C GLY A 153 -4.09 -14.98 -14.07
N ASP A 154 -4.32 -13.81 -14.66
CA ASP A 154 -3.51 -13.31 -15.77
C ASP A 154 -2.11 -12.91 -15.30
N GLU A 155 -1.13 -13.00 -16.21
CA GLU A 155 0.21 -12.49 -15.94
C GLU A 155 0.23 -10.97 -16.01
N VAL A 156 0.30 -10.34 -14.84
CA VAL A 156 0.59 -8.92 -14.67
C VAL A 156 2.09 -8.74 -14.53
N SER A 157 2.66 -7.68 -15.10
CA SER A 157 4.08 -7.32 -14.94
C SER A 157 4.30 -5.83 -15.10
N GLY A 158 5.42 -5.34 -14.59
CA GLY A 158 5.86 -3.96 -14.72
C GLY A 158 5.87 -3.23 -13.37
N PRO A 159 6.77 -2.25 -13.19
CA PRO A 159 6.93 -1.55 -11.90
C PRO A 159 5.67 -0.79 -11.46
N ARG A 160 4.86 -0.32 -12.41
CA ARG A 160 3.61 0.40 -12.12
C ARG A 160 2.55 -0.54 -11.52
N ASP A 161 2.49 -1.77 -12.01
CA ASP A 161 1.42 -2.72 -11.70
C ASP A 161 1.81 -3.74 -10.62
N VAL A 162 3.06 -3.69 -10.14
CA VAL A 162 3.65 -4.66 -9.20
C VAL A 162 2.87 -4.85 -7.90
N MET A 163 2.09 -3.85 -7.48
CA MET A 163 1.34 -3.92 -6.22
C MET A 163 0.25 -5.00 -6.24
N ALA A 164 -0.38 -5.25 -7.39
CA ALA A 164 -1.39 -6.30 -7.52
C ALA A 164 -0.82 -7.71 -7.31
N PRO A 165 0.20 -8.18 -8.06
CA PRO A 165 0.80 -9.48 -7.82
C PRO A 165 1.46 -9.57 -6.44
N LEU A 166 2.11 -8.50 -5.95
CA LEU A 166 2.65 -8.48 -4.59
C LEU A 166 1.58 -8.74 -3.53
N LEU A 167 0.44 -8.05 -3.61
CA LEU A 167 -0.69 -8.26 -2.72
C LEU A 167 -1.19 -9.70 -2.76
N LEU A 168 -1.35 -10.30 -3.94
CA LEU A 168 -1.79 -11.69 -4.07
C LEU A 168 -0.81 -12.66 -3.38
N HIS A 169 0.49 -12.46 -3.57
CA HIS A 169 1.53 -13.27 -2.90
C HIS A 169 1.50 -13.10 -1.37
N LEU A 170 1.32 -11.87 -0.88
CA LEU A 170 1.25 -11.58 0.56
C LEU A 170 -0.02 -12.13 1.21
N ALA A 171 -1.16 -12.01 0.52
CA ALA A 171 -2.43 -12.57 0.96
C ALA A 171 -2.34 -14.10 1.09
N ALA A 172 -1.80 -14.77 0.06
CA ALA A 172 -1.57 -16.21 0.09
C ALA A 172 -0.63 -16.64 1.24
N ALA A 173 0.46 -15.90 1.47
CA ALA A 173 1.37 -16.15 2.60
C ALA A 173 0.69 -15.95 3.97
N ALA A 174 -0.35 -15.12 4.04
CA ALA A 174 -1.20 -14.94 5.21
C ALA A 174 -2.34 -15.97 5.32
N GLY A 175 -2.49 -16.89 4.35
CA GLY A 175 -3.60 -17.85 4.30
C GLY A 175 -4.93 -17.23 3.87
N MET A 176 -4.88 -16.10 3.16
CA MET A 176 -6.05 -15.33 2.74
C MET A 176 -6.18 -15.32 1.21
N GLY A 177 -7.41 -15.53 0.72
CA GLY A 177 -7.81 -15.34 -0.65
C GLY A 177 -8.32 -13.91 -0.88
N PRO A 178 -7.71 -13.13 -1.80
CA PRO A 178 -8.22 -11.84 -2.22
C PRO A 178 -9.39 -11.98 -3.21
N ALA A 179 -10.44 -11.18 -3.06
CA ALA A 179 -11.57 -11.14 -4.00
C ALA A 179 -12.24 -9.76 -4.00
N LEU A 180 -12.81 -9.35 -5.14
CA LEU A 180 -13.68 -8.18 -5.17
C LEU A 180 -15.11 -8.59 -4.79
N ALA A 181 -15.66 -7.95 -3.77
CA ALA A 181 -17.06 -8.07 -3.40
C ALA A 181 -17.96 -7.40 -4.45
N LEU A 182 -19.27 -7.66 -4.37
CA LEU A 182 -20.24 -6.94 -5.21
C LEU A 182 -20.24 -5.45 -4.83
N GLY A 183 -19.93 -4.59 -5.80
CA GLY A 183 -19.99 -3.14 -5.65
C GLY A 183 -21.43 -2.63 -5.62
N ARG A 184 -21.61 -1.42 -5.10
CA ARG A 184 -22.85 -0.64 -5.27
C ARG A 184 -22.63 0.38 -6.39
N ASP A 185 -23.70 0.76 -7.07
CA ASP A 185 -23.62 1.71 -8.19
C ASP A 185 -22.84 2.98 -7.81
N GLY A 186 -21.81 3.29 -8.61
CA GLY A 186 -20.98 4.50 -8.44
C GLY A 186 -19.86 4.42 -7.41
N ALA A 187 -19.67 3.29 -6.72
CA ALA A 187 -18.56 3.08 -5.78
C ALA A 187 -17.61 1.97 -6.26
N ALA A 188 -16.32 2.10 -5.94
CA ALA A 188 -15.37 1.02 -6.16
C ALA A 188 -15.73 -0.18 -5.27
N ALA A 189 -15.82 -1.37 -5.86
CA ALA A 189 -16.11 -2.59 -5.13
C ALA A 189 -15.08 -2.83 -4.01
N PRO A 190 -15.49 -3.20 -2.78
CA PRO A 190 -14.54 -3.58 -1.75
C PRO A 190 -13.70 -4.78 -2.17
N LEU A 191 -12.39 -4.71 -1.94
CA LEU A 191 -11.50 -5.85 -1.99
C LEU A 191 -11.49 -6.51 -0.62
N THR A 192 -11.82 -7.79 -0.56
CA THR A 192 -11.81 -8.60 0.66
C THR A 192 -10.60 -9.53 0.69
N LEU A 193 -10.00 -9.69 1.85
CA LEU A 193 -9.05 -10.76 2.16
C LEU A 193 -9.77 -11.70 3.13
N MET A 194 -10.11 -12.91 2.69
CA MET A 194 -10.82 -13.91 3.51
C MET A 194 -10.00 -15.19 3.63
N PRO A 195 -10.09 -15.96 4.73
CA PRO A 195 -9.39 -17.22 4.84
C PRO A 195 -9.76 -18.13 3.68
N GLU A 196 -8.76 -18.72 3.01
CA GLU A 196 -9.06 -19.70 1.96
C GLU A 196 -9.83 -20.87 2.58
N ALA A 197 -10.95 -21.25 1.97
CA ALA A 197 -11.67 -22.44 2.38
C ALA A 197 -10.71 -23.62 2.27
N ARG A 198 -10.29 -24.20 3.41
CA ARG A 198 -9.41 -25.37 3.41
C ARG A 198 -10.03 -26.40 2.48
N GLN A 199 -9.38 -26.67 1.35
CA GLN A 199 -9.72 -27.85 0.56
C GLN A 199 -9.54 -29.03 1.51
N ARG A 200 -10.66 -29.63 1.93
CA ARG A 200 -10.62 -30.92 2.60
C ARG A 200 -10.05 -31.88 1.57
N VAL A 201 -8.76 -32.17 1.68
CA VAL A 201 -8.16 -33.30 0.98
C VAL A 201 -8.91 -34.52 1.50
N ALA A 202 -9.73 -35.10 0.62
CA ALA A 202 -10.39 -36.38 0.84
C ALA A 202 -9.38 -37.51 0.67
#